data_AF-A0A1J5I5L8-F1
#
_entry.id   AF-A0A1J5I5L8-F1
#
_cell.length_a   1.000
_cell.length_b   1.000
_cell.length_c   1.000
_cell.angle_alpha   90.00
_cell.angle_beta   90.00
_cell.angle_gamma   90.00
#
_symmetry.space_group_name_H-M   'P 1'
#
loop_
_entity.id
_entity.type
_entity.pdbx_description
1 polymer ?
#
loop_
_entity_poly.entity_id
_entity_poly.type
_entity_poly.pdbx_seq_one_letter_code
_entity_poly.pdbx_strand_id
1 'polypeptide(L)'
;MSRTGAALLFAALAGCAAPGGLADRLGGPGATFIADANGLAVDGSSLRIDFGRAPSGVIAALDRELGKGRVLGVAGCPAGIADQRDWGGLVLSFTTERFVGWRREVSSAGETCAVTG
;
A
#
# COMPACT_ATOMS: atom_id res chain seq x y z
N MET A 1 -40.81 -15.69 44.79
CA MET A 1 -39.46 -16.26 44.54
C MET A 1 -39.18 -16.20 43.06
N SER A 2 -38.17 -15.41 42.69
CA SER A 2 -37.81 -15.01 41.32
C SER A 2 -36.99 -16.07 40.60
N ARG A 3 -37.32 -16.36 39.34
CA ARG A 3 -36.44 -17.03 38.37
C ARG A 3 -36.73 -16.54 36.95
N THR A 4 -36.14 -15.42 36.57
CA THR A 4 -36.06 -14.98 35.17
C THR A 4 -34.58 -14.95 34.80
N GLY A 5 -34.11 -16.09 34.29
CA GLY A 5 -32.81 -16.22 33.66
C GLY A 5 -33.01 -16.37 32.16
N ALA A 6 -32.34 -15.51 31.40
CA ALA A 6 -31.67 -15.81 30.14
C ALA A 6 -31.26 -14.48 29.51
N ALA A 7 -30.04 -14.06 29.85
CA ALA A 7 -29.34 -13.00 29.15
C ALA A 7 -29.10 -13.45 27.71
N LEU A 8 -29.81 -12.84 26.76
CA LEU A 8 -29.44 -12.90 25.34
C LEU A 8 -28.48 -11.75 25.08
N LEU A 9 -27.19 -12.09 25.10
CA LEU A 9 -26.09 -11.28 24.59
C LEU A 9 -26.42 -10.89 23.14
N PHE A 10 -26.80 -9.63 22.93
CA PHE A 10 -26.81 -9.03 21.60
C PHE A 10 -25.35 -8.82 21.17
N ALA A 11 -24.96 -9.58 20.16
CA ALA A 11 -23.66 -9.52 19.51
C ALA A 11 -23.36 -8.10 19.04
N ALA A 12 -22.29 -7.51 19.59
CA ALA A 12 -21.71 -6.28 19.09
C ALA A 12 -21.06 -6.57 17.71
N LEU A 13 -21.77 -6.25 16.63
CA LEU A 13 -21.13 -6.05 15.32
C LEU A 13 -20.37 -4.71 15.36
N ALA A 14 -19.23 -4.70 16.03
CA ALA A 14 -18.21 -3.68 15.86
C ALA A 14 -17.36 -4.03 14.62
N GLY A 15 -18.01 -4.05 13.45
CA GLY A 15 -17.35 -4.08 12.15
C GLY A 15 -17.22 -2.65 11.65
N CYS A 16 -16.32 -1.88 12.26
CA CYS A 16 -15.95 -0.56 11.78
C CYS A 16 -15.18 -0.74 10.46
N ALA A 17 -15.90 -0.89 9.35
CA ALA A 17 -15.31 -0.61 8.06
C ALA A 17 -15.06 0.89 8.04
N ALA A 18 -13.81 1.28 8.30
CA ALA A 18 -13.39 2.66 8.11
C ALA A 18 -13.79 3.07 6.69
N PRO A 19 -14.62 4.10 6.50
CA PRO A 19 -14.85 4.62 5.18
C PRO A 19 -13.50 5.15 4.68
N GLY A 20 -12.94 4.48 3.67
CA GLY A 20 -11.72 4.86 2.97
C GLY A 20 -11.87 6.17 2.22
N GLY A 21 -12.07 7.26 2.95
CA GLY A 21 -12.04 8.61 2.42
C GLY A 21 -10.60 9.08 2.41
N LEU A 22 -10.03 9.29 1.21
CA LEU A 22 -8.69 9.87 0.96
C LEU A 22 -7.47 8.92 1.00
N ALA A 23 -7.61 7.62 0.72
CA ALA A 23 -6.45 6.73 0.67
C ALA A 23 -5.46 7.11 -0.46
N ASP A 24 -4.38 7.78 -0.09
CA ASP A 24 -3.07 7.73 -0.75
C ASP A 24 -2.98 8.06 -2.24
N ARG A 25 -3.71 9.09 -2.69
CA ARG A 25 -3.54 9.67 -4.03
C ARG A 25 -2.16 10.28 -4.20
N LEU A 26 -1.32 9.75 -5.10
CA LEU A 26 -0.13 10.45 -5.59
C LEU A 26 -0.32 10.71 -7.09
N GLY A 27 -0.39 11.99 -7.46
CA GLY A 27 -0.65 12.42 -8.83
C GLY A 27 0.52 13.18 -9.42
N GLY A 28 0.85 12.87 -10.67
CA GLY A 28 1.64 13.74 -11.54
C GLY A 28 0.78 14.18 -12.74
N PRO A 29 1.36 14.88 -13.73
CA PRO A 29 0.58 15.48 -14.82
C PRO A 29 -0.18 14.48 -15.71
N GLY A 30 0.14 13.18 -15.67
CA GLY A 30 -0.47 12.14 -16.53
C GLY A 30 -1.40 11.14 -15.83
N ALA A 31 -1.18 10.82 -14.56
CA ALA A 31 -2.00 9.87 -13.81
C ALA A 31 -1.94 10.09 -12.29
N THR A 32 -3.03 9.71 -11.61
CA THR A 32 -3.12 9.62 -10.15
C THR A 32 -3.20 8.17 -9.73
N PHE A 33 -2.30 7.74 -8.85
CA PHE A 33 -2.31 6.41 -8.26
C PHE A 33 -2.99 6.43 -6.90
N ILE A 34 -3.86 5.45 -6.65
CA ILE A 34 -4.52 5.20 -5.37
C ILE A 34 -3.94 3.91 -4.81
N ALA A 35 -3.25 3.97 -3.68
CA ALA A 35 -2.71 2.78 -3.04
C ALA A 35 -3.83 1.99 -2.32
N ASP A 36 -3.87 0.68 -2.52
CA ASP A 36 -4.87 -0.22 -1.94
C ASP A 36 -4.26 -1.53 -1.44
N ALA A 37 -5.09 -2.40 -0.84
CA ALA A 37 -4.65 -3.66 -0.24
C ALA A 37 -3.97 -4.64 -1.22
N ASN A 38 -4.06 -4.40 -2.53
CA ASN A 38 -3.57 -5.28 -3.58
C ASN A 38 -2.46 -4.62 -4.44
N GLY A 39 -2.12 -3.35 -4.19
CA GLY A 39 -1.11 -2.60 -4.94
C GLY A 39 -1.51 -1.15 -5.17
N LEU A 40 -1.43 -0.69 -6.42
CA LEU A 40 -1.77 0.67 -6.83
C LEU A 40 -2.85 0.65 -7.91
N ALA A 41 -4.02 1.23 -7.66
CA ALA A 41 -5.03 1.51 -8.68
C ALA A 41 -4.73 2.84 -9.40
N VAL A 42 -5.18 3.00 -10.64
CA VAL A 42 -5.13 4.29 -11.35
C VAL A 42 -6.51 4.95 -11.24
N ASP A 43 -6.55 6.17 -10.70
CA ASP A 43 -7.81 6.90 -10.50
C ASP A 43 -8.53 7.14 -11.84
N GLY A 44 -9.84 6.93 -11.87
CA GLY A 44 -10.65 7.05 -13.09
C GLY A 44 -10.42 5.96 -14.14
N SER A 45 -9.73 4.86 -13.82
CA SER A 45 -9.41 3.77 -14.76
C SER A 45 -9.63 2.38 -14.13
N SER A 46 -9.78 1.34 -14.97
CA SER A 46 -9.72 -0.06 -14.54
C SER A 46 -8.28 -0.59 -14.45
N LEU A 47 -7.30 0.21 -14.86
CA LEU A 47 -5.88 -0.13 -14.80
C LEU A 47 -5.36 -0.12 -13.36
N ARG A 48 -4.43 -1.03 -13.10
CA ARG A 48 -3.80 -1.23 -11.78
C ARG A 48 -2.32 -1.55 -11.94
N ILE A 49 -1.60 -1.58 -10.82
CA ILE A 49 -0.29 -2.20 -10.62
C ILE A 49 -0.43 -3.10 -9.40
N ASP A 50 -0.60 -4.40 -9.63
CA ASP A 50 -0.80 -5.37 -8.56
C ASP A 50 0.53 -5.87 -7.99
N PHE A 51 0.51 -6.36 -6.75
CA PHE A 51 1.64 -7.10 -6.21
C PHE A 51 2.02 -8.28 -7.12
N GLY A 52 3.31 -8.59 -7.14
CA GLY A 52 3.88 -9.61 -8.02
C GLY A 52 4.29 -9.11 -9.41
N ARG A 53 3.96 -7.86 -9.80
CA ARG A 53 4.49 -7.27 -11.05
C ARG A 53 6.01 -7.12 -10.99
N ALA A 54 6.66 -7.25 -12.14
CA ALA A 54 8.11 -7.05 -12.26
C ALA A 54 8.54 -5.61 -11.90
N PRO A 55 9.59 -5.43 -11.07
CA PRO A 55 10.04 -4.12 -10.59
C PRO A 55 10.30 -3.13 -11.72
N SER A 56 10.96 -3.57 -12.80
CA SER A 56 11.30 -2.71 -13.93
C SER A 56 10.08 -2.05 -14.58
N GLY A 57 8.99 -2.80 -14.75
CA GLY A 57 7.74 -2.27 -15.31
C GLY A 57 7.03 -1.29 -14.37
N VAL A 58 7.04 -1.59 -13.07
CA VAL A 58 6.43 -0.71 -12.05
C VAL A 58 7.21 0.60 -11.94
N ILE A 59 8.54 0.52 -11.80
CA ILE A 59 9.42 1.69 -11.68
C ILE A 59 9.29 2.56 -12.94
N ALA A 60 9.35 1.98 -14.15
CA ALA A 60 9.23 2.73 -15.39
C ALA A 60 7.88 3.45 -15.52
N ALA A 61 6.78 2.82 -15.08
CA ALA A 61 5.47 3.45 -15.08
C ALA A 61 5.41 4.64 -14.12
N LEU A 62 5.88 4.48 -12.88
CA LEU A 62 5.86 5.56 -11.88
C LEU A 62 6.81 6.69 -12.25
N ASP A 63 8.01 6.37 -12.74
CA ASP A 63 8.97 7.38 -13.19
C ASP A 63 8.42 8.26 -14.31
N ARG A 64 7.61 7.69 -15.21
CA ARG A 64 6.96 8.43 -16.30
C ARG A 64 5.88 9.36 -15.78
N GLU A 65 5.04 8.91 -14.86
CA GLU A 65 3.87 9.66 -14.40
C GLU A 65 4.20 10.65 -13.28
N LEU A 66 5.09 10.28 -12.37
CA LEU A 66 5.39 10.98 -11.12
C LEU A 66 6.79 11.62 -11.11
N GLY A 67 7.59 11.37 -12.16
CA GLY A 67 9.02 11.69 -12.18
C GLY A 67 9.87 10.64 -11.45
N LYS A 68 11.20 10.78 -11.56
CA LYS A 68 12.15 9.78 -11.04
C LYS A 68 12.00 9.56 -9.53
N GLY A 69 11.81 8.30 -9.13
CA GLY A 69 11.79 7.90 -7.73
C GLY A 69 13.17 7.97 -7.08
N ARG A 70 13.22 8.33 -5.80
CA ARG A 70 14.45 8.32 -4.98
C ARG A 70 14.70 6.93 -4.42
N VAL A 71 15.87 6.35 -4.69
CA VAL A 71 16.30 5.08 -4.08
C VAL A 71 16.55 5.27 -2.58
N LEU A 72 16.11 4.31 -1.76
CA LEU A 72 16.28 4.28 -0.32
C LEU A 72 17.15 3.08 0.11
N GLY A 73 17.68 3.14 1.33
CA GLY A 73 18.42 2.02 1.92
C GLY A 73 17.50 0.86 2.33
N VAL A 74 17.97 -0.37 2.11
CA VAL A 74 17.26 -1.61 2.51
C VAL A 74 17.81 -2.23 3.79
N ALA A 75 18.64 -1.49 4.52
CA ALA A 75 19.20 -1.96 5.79
C ALA A 75 18.06 -2.17 6.81
N GLY A 76 17.98 -3.38 7.37
CA GLY A 76 16.93 -3.76 8.33
C GLY A 76 15.63 -4.25 7.68
N CYS A 77 15.58 -4.35 6.35
CA CYS A 77 14.45 -4.95 5.66
C CYS A 77 14.46 -6.49 5.75
N PRO A 78 13.28 -7.15 5.64
CA PRO A 78 13.19 -8.58 5.40
C PRO A 78 14.12 -9.03 4.26
N ALA A 79 14.71 -10.22 4.40
CA ALA A 79 15.75 -10.73 3.50
C ALA A 79 15.35 -10.82 2.00
N GLY A 80 14.05 -10.70 1.67
CA GLY A 80 13.56 -10.68 0.30
C GLY A 80 13.57 -9.29 -0.36
N ILE A 81 13.53 -8.21 0.41
CA ILE A 81 13.47 -6.84 -0.14
C ILE A 81 14.88 -6.41 -0.56
N ALA A 82 15.03 -6.15 -1.85
CA ALA A 82 16.30 -5.81 -2.51
C ALA A 82 16.34 -4.36 -3.00
N ASP A 83 15.20 -3.70 -3.20
CA ASP A 83 15.12 -2.29 -3.58
C ASP A 83 13.93 -1.61 -2.87
N GLN A 84 14.12 -0.34 -2.51
CA GLN A 84 13.07 0.54 -2.01
C GLN A 84 13.17 1.88 -2.71
N ARG A 85 12.03 2.43 -3.11
CA ARG A 85 11.98 3.72 -3.80
C ARG A 85 10.83 4.59 -3.33
N ASP A 86 11.12 5.87 -3.20
CA ASP A 86 10.17 6.91 -2.78
C ASP A 86 9.78 7.81 -3.96
N TRP A 87 8.48 7.90 -4.20
CA TRP A 87 7.86 8.95 -5.02
C TRP A 87 7.02 9.85 -4.12
N GLY A 88 7.62 10.92 -3.61
CA GLY A 88 6.90 11.98 -2.88
C GLY A 88 6.11 11.50 -1.65
N GLY A 89 6.61 10.49 -0.94
CA GLY A 89 5.98 9.88 0.24
C GLY A 89 5.33 8.52 -0.03
N LEU A 90 5.13 8.13 -1.29
CA LEU A 90 4.77 6.76 -1.66
C LEU A 90 6.04 5.93 -1.80
N VAL A 91 6.31 5.09 -0.81
CA VAL A 91 7.45 4.18 -0.78
C VAL A 91 7.02 2.81 -1.28
N LEU A 92 7.65 2.31 -2.34
CA LEU A 92 7.46 0.93 -2.80
C LEU A 92 8.65 0.07 -2.43
N SER A 93 8.36 -1.18 -2.07
CA SER A 93 9.34 -2.22 -1.77
C SER A 93 9.31 -3.30 -2.85
N PHE A 94 10.50 -3.70 -3.27
CA PHE A 94 10.70 -4.68 -4.32
C PHE A 94 11.65 -5.78 -3.85
N THR A 95 11.33 -7.00 -4.22
CA THR A 95 12.35 -8.04 -4.36
C THR A 95 13.04 -7.86 -5.72
N THR A 96 14.06 -8.66 -6.00
CA THR A 96 14.71 -8.68 -7.33
C THR A 96 13.71 -8.95 -8.46
N GLU A 97 12.63 -9.70 -8.18
CA GLU A 97 11.68 -10.15 -9.19
C GLU A 97 10.33 -9.45 -9.14
N ARG A 98 9.94 -8.87 -8.00
CA ARG A 98 8.54 -8.48 -7.76
C ARG A 98 8.39 -7.19 -6.95
N PHE A 99 7.39 -6.41 -7.31
CA PHE A 99 6.76 -5.44 -6.42
C PHE A 99 5.96 -6.17 -5.33
N VAL A 100 6.28 -5.93 -4.06
CA VAL A 100 5.74 -6.73 -2.95
C VAL A 100 5.06 -5.93 -1.86
N GLY A 101 5.20 -4.61 -1.85
CA GLY A 101 4.52 -3.79 -0.86
C GLY A 101 4.71 -2.31 -1.06
N TRP A 102 3.81 -1.53 -0.46
CA TRP A 102 3.88 -0.07 -0.46
C TRP A 102 3.62 0.46 0.95
N ARG A 103 4.16 1.64 1.23
CA ARG A 103 3.91 2.40 2.45
C ARG A 103 3.76 3.87 2.13
N ARG A 104 2.85 4.53 2.82
CA ARG A 104 2.67 5.97 2.79
C ARG A 104 2.12 6.45 4.12
N GLU A 105 2.78 7.43 4.71
CA GLU A 105 2.42 7.96 6.03
C GLU A 105 2.23 6.84 7.08
N VAL A 106 0.98 6.60 7.48
CA VAL A 106 0.56 5.58 8.46
C VAL A 106 -0.04 4.32 7.81
N SER A 107 -0.18 4.31 6.48
CA SER A 107 -0.79 3.24 5.69
C SER A 107 0.27 2.40 5.00
N SER A 108 -0.02 1.10 4.87
CA SER A 108 0.82 0.18 4.11
C SER A 108 0.05 -1.06 3.70
N ALA A 109 0.50 -1.72 2.63
CA ALA A 109 0.09 -3.08 2.30
C ALA A 109 1.25 -3.88 1.72
N GLY A 110 1.18 -5.21 1.88
CA GLY A 110 2.23 -6.13 1.44
C GLY A 110 3.47 -6.15 2.34
N GLU A 111 4.60 -6.58 1.78
CA GLU A 111 5.88 -6.63 2.47
C GLU A 111 6.57 -5.26 2.43
N THR A 112 6.80 -4.67 3.60
CA THR A 112 7.44 -3.35 3.74
C THR A 112 8.45 -3.34 4.88
N CYS A 113 9.28 -2.31 4.91
CA CYS A 113 10.22 -2.04 6.00
C CYS A 113 10.33 -0.52 6.22
N ALA A 114 10.85 -0.16 7.40
CA ALA A 114 11.16 1.22 7.72
C ALA A 114 12.28 1.74 6.81
N VAL A 115 12.22 3.03 6.48
CA VAL A 115 13.28 3.68 5.71
C VAL A 115 14.46 3.93 6.64
N THR A 116 15.58 3.27 6.38
CA THR A 116 16.86 3.62 6.99
C THR A 116 17.56 4.58 6.02
N GLY A 117 17.60 5.86 6.40
CA GLY A 117 18.16 6.95 5.61
C GLY A 117 19.67 6.90 5.47
#